data_AF-A0A2T8I2R7-F1
#
_entry.id   AF-A0A2T8I2R7-F1
#
_cell.length_a   1.000
_cell.length_b   1.000
_cell.length_c   1.000
_cell.angle_alpha   90.00
_cell.angle_beta   90.00
_cell.angle_gamma   90.00
#
_symmetry.space_group_name_H-M   'P 1'
#
loop_
_entity.id
_entity.type
_entity.pdbx_description
1 polymer ?
#
loop_
_entity_poly.entity_id
_entity_poly.type
_entity_poly.pdbx_seq_one_letter_code
_entity_poly.pdbx_strand_id
1 'polypeptide(L)'
;MAEFPKILWDHEGHAHTNALHWEGFPRLLWKSLQLFCYTEPPQYDGVEYSEEGVPRCRVKMTIPQHPFRSLWQPIESIVVGYHLFDTIEAAALEAIHIFCDQHPEEVVAYPIGLFPAADSRDHEWVFRISHGGHLLGDLAEETLCTMIRFMNVQHHYQILQHRSMNQLTSIAQSHHRNVDQ
;
A
#
# COMPACT_ATOMS: atom_id res chain seq x y z
N MET A 1 19.47 -7.33 18.15
CA MET A 1 18.36 -7.33 17.17
C MET A 1 19.01 -7.46 15.80
N ALA A 2 18.68 -8.48 15.02
CA ALA A 2 19.27 -8.65 13.69
C ALA A 2 18.77 -7.51 12.78
N GLU A 3 19.70 -6.78 12.15
CA GLU A 3 19.38 -5.90 11.03
C GLU A 3 18.91 -6.77 9.87
N PHE A 4 17.59 -6.83 9.67
CA PHE A 4 17.04 -7.45 8.48
C PHE A 4 17.43 -6.59 7.28
N PRO A 5 18.01 -7.17 6.21
CA PRO A 5 18.32 -6.43 5.01
C PRO A 5 17.04 -5.78 4.46
N LYS A 6 17.14 -4.47 4.19
CA LYS A 6 16.03 -3.59 3.82
C LYS A 6 15.27 -4.11 2.60
N ILE A 7 16.00 -4.48 1.56
CA ILE A 7 15.51 -5.11 0.34
C ILE A 7 16.56 -6.15 -0.06
N LEU A 8 16.12 -7.37 -0.33
CA LEU A 8 16.96 -8.47 -0.79
C LEU A 8 16.76 -8.66 -2.28
N TRP A 9 17.83 -8.48 -3.06
CA TRP A 9 17.79 -8.77 -4.48
C TRP A 9 18.24 -10.21 -4.72
N ASP A 10 17.45 -10.96 -5.48
CA ASP A 10 17.84 -12.30 -5.91
C ASP A 10 18.63 -12.29 -7.23
N HIS A 11 18.99 -13.48 -7.69
CA HIS A 11 19.77 -13.70 -8.90
C HIS A 11 18.94 -13.49 -10.18
N GLU A 12 17.61 -13.48 -10.07
CA GLU A 12 16.67 -13.22 -11.17
C GLU A 12 16.35 -11.71 -11.29
N GLY A 13 16.83 -10.90 -10.34
CA GLY A 13 16.62 -9.45 -10.32
C GLY A 13 15.35 -9.02 -9.60
N HIS A 14 14.76 -9.88 -8.77
CA HIS A 14 13.62 -9.53 -7.94
C HIS A 14 14.07 -8.95 -6.59
N ALA A 15 13.41 -7.88 -6.19
CA ALA A 15 13.51 -7.20 -4.92
C ALA A 15 12.48 -7.75 -3.93
N HIS A 16 12.95 -8.46 -2.92
CA HIS A 16 12.16 -9.05 -1.84
C HIS A 16 12.22 -8.17 -0.60
N THR A 17 11.07 -7.77 -0.05
CA THR A 17 10.99 -7.00 1.19
C THR A 17 9.64 -7.17 1.90
N ASN A 18 9.60 -6.90 3.20
CA ASN A 18 8.35 -6.69 3.94
C ASN A 18 8.00 -5.20 4.06
N ALA A 19 8.86 -4.30 3.55
CA ALA A 19 8.67 -2.84 3.56
C ALA A 19 8.43 -2.22 4.95
N LEU A 20 8.80 -2.92 6.04
CA LEU A 20 8.59 -2.44 7.42
C LEU A 20 9.71 -1.55 7.96
N HIS A 21 10.67 -1.14 7.12
CA HIS A 21 11.83 -0.38 7.55
C HIS A 21 11.71 1.13 7.29
N TRP A 22 10.62 1.59 6.68
CA TRP A 22 10.24 3.01 6.57
C TRP A 22 8.81 3.25 7.08
N GLU A 23 8.39 4.50 7.18
CA GLU A 23 6.99 4.86 7.48
C GLU A 23 6.24 5.02 6.16
N GLY A 24 5.16 4.26 5.96
CA GLY A 24 4.43 4.18 4.70
C GLY A 24 3.18 3.32 4.82
N PHE A 25 2.44 3.14 3.72
CA PHE A 25 1.28 2.26 3.65
C PHE A 25 1.60 0.82 4.04
N PRO A 26 2.76 0.22 3.67
CA PRO A 26 3.10 -1.13 4.12
C PRO A 26 3.10 -1.30 5.64
N ARG A 27 3.56 -0.28 6.38
CA ARG A 27 3.55 -0.31 7.84
C ARG A 27 2.15 -0.11 8.42
N LEU A 28 1.33 0.76 7.82
CA LEU A 28 -0.06 0.96 8.23
C LEU A 28 -0.89 -0.30 8.02
N LEU A 29 -0.73 -0.94 6.86
CA LEU A 29 -1.32 -2.23 6.55
C LEU A 29 -0.91 -3.27 7.60
N TRP A 30 0.40 -3.42 7.85
CA TRP A 30 0.87 -4.41 8.81
C TRP A 30 0.32 -4.18 10.22
N LYS A 31 0.37 -2.95 10.74
CA LYS A 31 -0.20 -2.61 12.05
C LYS A 31 -1.69 -2.94 12.13
N SER A 32 -2.43 -2.71 11.04
CA SER A 32 -3.85 -3.02 10.98
C SER A 32 -4.08 -4.54 11.00
N LEU A 33 -3.36 -5.31 10.18
CA LEU A 33 -3.45 -6.77 10.14
C LEU A 33 -3.14 -7.43 11.50
N GLN A 34 -2.24 -6.85 12.28
CA GLN A 34 -1.95 -7.34 13.64
C GLN A 34 -3.18 -7.30 14.57
N LEU A 35 -4.08 -6.32 14.39
CA LEU A 35 -5.34 -6.25 15.14
C LEU A 35 -6.28 -7.42 14.81
N PHE A 36 -6.14 -7.99 13.62
CA PHE A 36 -6.86 -9.18 13.16
C PHE A 36 -6.07 -10.47 13.38
N CYS A 37 -5.04 -10.48 14.23
CA CYS A 37 -4.26 -11.67 14.58
C CYS A 37 -3.43 -12.29 13.44
N TYR A 38 -3.09 -11.53 12.40
CA TYR A 38 -2.04 -11.95 11.47
C TYR A 38 -0.69 -12.00 12.18
N THR A 39 0.07 -13.07 11.95
CA THR A 39 1.36 -13.32 12.59
C THR A 39 2.55 -13.05 11.67
N GLU A 40 2.30 -12.97 10.37
CA GLU A 40 3.32 -12.75 9.33
C GLU A 40 2.98 -11.48 8.55
N PRO A 41 3.99 -10.61 8.28
CA PRO A 41 3.75 -9.37 7.57
C PRO A 41 3.52 -9.62 6.08
N PRO A 42 2.87 -8.67 5.38
CA PRO A 42 2.79 -8.69 3.93
C PRO A 42 4.19 -8.75 3.31
N GLN A 43 4.31 -9.55 2.24
CA GLN A 43 5.54 -9.68 1.46
C GLN A 43 5.39 -8.93 0.14
N TYR A 44 6.47 -8.32 -0.30
CA TYR A 44 6.56 -7.59 -1.56
C TYR A 44 7.70 -8.18 -2.38
N ASP A 45 7.36 -8.60 -3.59
CA ASP A 45 8.27 -9.05 -4.64
C ASP A 45 8.18 -8.04 -5.78
N GLY A 46 9.27 -7.37 -6.10
CA GLY A 46 9.30 -6.33 -7.11
C GLY A 46 10.35 -6.59 -8.17
N VAL A 47 10.02 -6.32 -9.43
CA VAL A 47 10.98 -6.38 -10.55
C VAL A 47 10.99 -5.07 -11.30
N GLU A 48 12.18 -4.54 -11.56
CA GLU A 48 12.38 -3.36 -12.42
C GLU A 48 12.71 -3.81 -13.83
N TYR A 49 12.13 -3.15 -14.83
CA TYR A 49 12.34 -3.47 -16.25
C TYR A 49 12.21 -2.20 -17.09
N SER A 50 12.56 -2.28 -18.37
CA SER A 50 12.32 -1.20 -19.33
C SER A 50 11.32 -1.65 -20.37
N GLU A 51 10.34 -0.80 -20.65
CA GLU A 51 9.34 -0.99 -21.69
C GLU A 51 9.44 0.20 -22.64
N GLU A 52 9.83 -0.06 -23.89
CA GLU A 52 10.06 0.98 -24.92
C GLU A 52 11.02 2.10 -24.47
N GLY A 53 12.03 1.76 -23.66
CA GLY A 53 13.01 2.73 -23.14
C GLY A 53 12.52 3.52 -21.91
N VAL A 54 11.29 3.28 -21.45
CA VAL A 54 10.75 3.87 -20.23
C VAL A 54 11.00 2.91 -19.06
N PRO A 55 11.62 3.36 -17.96
CA PRO A 55 11.73 2.56 -16.75
C PRO A 55 10.36 2.22 -16.18
N ARG A 56 10.17 0.94 -15.83
CA ARG A 56 8.96 0.38 -15.25
C ARG A 56 9.34 -0.50 -14.08
N CYS A 57 8.38 -0.76 -13.21
CA CYS A 57 8.48 -1.84 -12.25
C CYS A 57 7.13 -2.50 -12.06
N ARG A 58 7.16 -3.74 -11.60
CA ARG A 58 5.99 -4.51 -11.20
C ARG A 58 6.22 -5.02 -9.79
N VAL A 59 5.27 -4.80 -8.91
CA VAL A 59 5.31 -5.29 -7.53
C VAL A 59 4.13 -6.24 -7.32
N LYS A 60 4.42 -7.48 -6.94
CA LYS A 60 3.47 -8.40 -6.35
C LYS A 60 3.53 -8.24 -4.83
N MET A 61 2.41 -7.86 -4.23
CA MET A 61 2.23 -7.85 -2.78
C MET A 61 1.38 -9.06 -2.39
N THR A 62 1.69 -9.68 -1.26
CA THR A 62 0.96 -10.83 -0.73
C THR A 62 0.75 -10.68 0.77
N ILE A 63 -0.52 -10.67 1.20
CA ILE A 63 -0.93 -10.94 2.57
C ILE A 63 -1.11 -12.45 2.69
N PRO A 64 -0.40 -13.14 3.60
CA PRO A 64 -0.45 -14.59 3.71
C PRO A 64 -1.83 -15.08 4.16
N GLN A 65 -2.06 -16.39 4.07
CA GLN A 65 -3.26 -17.04 4.62
C GLN A 65 -3.43 -16.69 6.10
N HIS A 66 -4.64 -16.32 6.51
CA HIS A 66 -4.90 -16.03 7.91
C HIS A 66 -4.72 -17.30 8.78
N PRO A 67 -3.93 -17.25 9.87
CA PRO A 67 -3.53 -18.45 10.64
C PRO A 67 -4.70 -19.20 11.30
N PHE A 68 -5.75 -18.47 11.69
CA PHE A 68 -6.91 -19.03 12.40
C PHE A 68 -8.24 -19.01 11.61
N ARG A 69 -8.25 -18.49 10.37
CA ARG A 69 -9.47 -18.26 9.59
C ARG A 69 -9.25 -18.75 8.16
N SER A 70 -9.53 -20.03 7.90
CA SER A 70 -9.33 -20.63 6.57
C SER A 70 -10.20 -20.02 5.46
N LEU A 71 -11.31 -19.38 5.83
CA LEU A 71 -12.18 -18.68 4.88
C LEU A 71 -11.57 -17.36 4.38
N TRP A 72 -10.67 -16.75 5.17
CA TRP A 72 -9.96 -15.53 4.78
C TRP A 72 -8.83 -15.90 3.84
N GLN A 73 -9.09 -15.83 2.54
CA GLN A 73 -8.12 -16.19 1.51
C GLN A 73 -6.91 -15.24 1.56
N PRO A 74 -5.73 -15.70 1.10
CA PRO A 74 -4.59 -14.80 0.90
C PRO A 74 -4.98 -13.66 -0.03
N ILE A 75 -4.52 -12.45 0.25
CA ILE A 75 -4.73 -11.29 -0.62
C ILE A 75 -3.47 -11.10 -1.44
N GLU A 76 -3.62 -11.13 -2.77
CA GLU A 76 -2.56 -10.79 -3.70
C GLU A 76 -2.94 -9.55 -4.49
N SER A 77 -2.00 -8.63 -4.66
CA SER A 77 -2.15 -7.51 -5.60
C SER A 77 -0.90 -7.40 -6.47
N ILE A 78 -1.09 -7.07 -7.74
CA ILE A 78 0.00 -6.83 -8.69
C ILE A 78 -0.17 -5.42 -9.21
N VAL A 79 0.79 -4.55 -8.90
CA VAL A 79 0.77 -3.15 -9.32
C VAL A 79 1.96 -2.88 -10.22
N VAL A 80 1.71 -2.19 -11.32
CA VAL A 80 2.74 -1.71 -12.23
C VAL A 80 2.94 -0.22 -12.02
N GLY A 81 4.18 0.20 -11.88
CA GLY A 81 4.56 1.59 -11.74
C GLY A 81 5.87 1.90 -12.43
N TYR A 82 6.52 2.98 -12.00
CA TYR A 82 7.74 3.51 -12.62
C TYR A 82 8.95 3.45 -11.70
N HIS A 83 8.70 3.50 -10.38
CA HIS A 83 9.72 3.39 -9.34
C HIS A 83 9.28 2.37 -8.32
N LEU A 84 10.19 1.50 -7.90
CA LEU A 84 9.88 0.39 -7.01
C LEU A 84 9.24 0.86 -5.70
N PHE A 85 9.78 1.90 -5.07
CA PHE A 85 9.29 2.41 -3.79
C PHE A 85 7.85 2.91 -3.86
N ASP A 86 7.55 3.78 -4.83
CA ASP A 86 6.19 4.31 -5.05
C ASP A 86 5.20 3.19 -5.37
N THR A 87 5.66 2.15 -6.07
CA THR A 87 4.83 1.00 -6.47
C THR A 87 4.56 0.06 -5.31
N ILE A 88 5.50 -0.08 -4.36
CA ILE A 88 5.27 -0.79 -3.08
C ILE A 88 4.22 -0.05 -2.25
N GLU A 89 4.32 1.28 -2.14
CA GLU A 89 3.31 2.11 -1.47
C GLU A 89 1.91 1.93 -2.10
N ALA A 90 1.85 1.96 -3.43
CA ALA A 90 0.61 1.73 -4.18
C ALA A 90 0.04 0.32 -3.94
N ALA A 91 0.88 -0.72 -3.98
CA ALA A 91 0.46 -2.10 -3.75
C ALA A 91 -0.06 -2.32 -2.33
N ALA A 92 0.53 -1.65 -1.33
CA ALA A 92 0.06 -1.69 0.05
C ALA A 92 -1.28 -0.95 0.23
N LEU A 93 -1.45 0.21 -0.41
CA LEU A 93 -2.72 0.94 -0.38
C LEU A 93 -3.83 0.13 -1.07
N GLU A 94 -3.52 -0.52 -2.19
CA GLU A 94 -4.46 -1.42 -2.86
C GLU A 94 -4.86 -2.60 -1.96
N ALA A 95 -3.89 -3.18 -1.23
CA ALA A 95 -4.15 -4.24 -0.27
C ALA A 95 -5.09 -3.81 0.86
N ILE A 96 -4.93 -2.58 1.35
CA ILE A 96 -5.80 -1.98 2.37
C ILE A 96 -7.24 -1.93 1.85
N HIS A 97 -7.45 -1.45 0.61
CA HIS A 97 -8.78 -1.40 0.01
C HIS A 97 -9.38 -2.81 -0.12
N ILE A 98 -8.63 -3.76 -0.70
CA ILE A 98 -9.09 -5.14 -0.86
C ILE A 98 -9.46 -5.77 0.50
N PHE A 99 -8.63 -5.56 1.52
CA PHE A 99 -8.90 -6.09 2.86
C PHE A 99 -10.18 -5.52 3.46
N CYS A 100 -10.40 -4.20 3.34
CA CYS A 100 -11.62 -3.54 3.81
C CYS A 100 -12.86 -4.03 3.05
N ASP A 101 -12.75 -4.26 1.75
CA ASP A 101 -13.87 -4.72 0.91
C ASP A 101 -14.22 -6.20 1.16
N GLN A 102 -13.23 -7.03 1.47
CA GLN A 102 -13.44 -8.45 1.80
C GLN A 102 -14.00 -8.67 3.21
N HIS A 103 -13.74 -7.75 4.15
CA HIS A 103 -14.07 -7.90 5.56
C HIS A 103 -14.81 -6.68 6.15
N PRO A 104 -15.90 -6.20 5.52
CA PRO A 104 -16.55 -4.93 5.89
C PRO A 104 -17.10 -4.94 7.32
N GLU A 105 -17.62 -6.08 7.79
CA GLU A 105 -18.16 -6.23 9.14
C GLU A 105 -17.06 -6.25 10.20
N GLU A 106 -15.91 -6.85 9.90
CA GLU A 106 -14.81 -6.91 10.85
C GLU A 106 -14.08 -5.57 10.96
N VAL A 107 -13.87 -4.85 9.84
CA VAL A 107 -13.13 -3.59 9.87
C VAL A 107 -13.91 -2.43 10.48
N VAL A 108 -15.23 -2.52 10.61
CA VAL A 108 -16.07 -1.45 11.21
C VAL A 108 -15.68 -1.14 12.66
N ALA A 109 -15.09 -2.10 13.36
CA ALA A 109 -14.68 -1.97 14.75
C ALA A 109 -13.22 -1.49 14.93
N TYR A 110 -12.50 -1.21 13.83
CA TYR A 110 -11.08 -0.84 13.89
C TYR A 110 -10.73 0.37 13.01
N PRO A 111 -9.64 1.10 13.33
CA PRO A 111 -9.25 2.30 12.58
C PRO A 111 -9.09 2.12 11.06
N ILE A 112 -8.66 0.93 10.61
CA ILE A 112 -8.50 0.64 9.18
C ILE A 112 -9.81 0.79 8.39
N GLY A 113 -10.97 0.55 9.02
CA GLY A 113 -12.28 0.71 8.38
C GLY A 113 -12.62 2.16 8.06
N LEU A 114 -11.91 3.13 8.63
CA LEU A 114 -12.04 4.56 8.34
C LEU A 114 -11.08 5.06 7.27
N PHE A 115 -10.13 4.25 6.83
CA PHE A 115 -9.25 4.64 5.72
C PHE A 115 -10.07 4.91 4.47
N PRO A 116 -9.77 5.97 3.69
CA PRO A 116 -10.46 6.28 2.46
C PRO A 116 -10.58 5.07 1.55
N ALA A 117 -11.77 4.86 0.98
CA ALA A 117 -11.97 3.88 -0.08
C ALA A 117 -11.35 4.37 -1.39
N ALA A 118 -11.09 3.43 -2.32
CA ALA A 118 -10.61 3.75 -3.66
C ALA A 118 -11.61 4.63 -4.43
N ASP A 119 -12.91 4.39 -4.25
CA ASP A 119 -13.97 5.27 -4.73
C ASP A 119 -14.53 6.13 -3.58
N SER A 120 -14.40 7.45 -3.71
CA SER A 120 -14.99 8.41 -2.76
C SER A 120 -16.51 8.34 -2.63
N ARG A 121 -17.19 7.67 -3.58
CA ARG A 121 -18.65 7.48 -3.61
C ARG A 121 -19.09 6.13 -3.04
N ASP A 122 -18.15 5.33 -2.53
CA ASP A 122 -18.45 4.07 -1.88
C ASP A 122 -19.44 4.28 -0.72
N HIS A 123 -20.64 3.72 -0.87
CA HIS A 123 -21.73 3.88 0.10
C HIS A 123 -21.42 3.18 1.43
N GLU A 124 -20.73 2.05 1.42
CA GLU A 124 -20.32 1.33 2.64
C GLU A 124 -19.28 2.15 3.41
N TRP A 125 -18.30 2.72 2.71
CA TRP A 125 -17.34 3.61 3.33
C TRP A 125 -18.00 4.87 3.90
N VAL A 126 -18.87 5.54 3.12
CA VAL A 126 -19.64 6.72 3.58
C VAL A 126 -20.48 6.38 4.82
N PHE A 127 -21.08 5.19 4.83
CA PHE A 127 -21.83 4.70 5.98
C PHE A 127 -20.95 4.53 7.22
N ARG A 128 -19.78 3.88 7.07
CA ARG A 128 -18.81 3.67 8.17
C ARG A 128 -18.31 4.99 8.76
N ILE A 129 -17.96 5.98 7.95
CA ILE A 129 -17.49 7.28 8.47
C ILE A 129 -18.62 8.06 9.18
N SER A 130 -19.86 7.90 8.72
CA SER A 130 -21.01 8.63 9.29
C SER A 130 -21.49 8.02 10.61
N HIS A 131 -21.26 6.71 10.81
CA HIS A 131 -21.72 5.97 11.98
C HIS A 131 -20.57 5.43 12.86
N GLY A 132 -19.32 5.75 12.53
CA GLY A 132 -18.12 5.31 13.24
C GLY A 132 -17.88 5.96 14.60
N GLY A 133 -18.90 6.57 15.21
CA GLY A 133 -18.78 7.28 16.49
C GLY A 133 -18.34 6.39 17.65
N HIS A 134 -18.56 5.07 17.57
CA HIS A 134 -18.08 4.10 18.57
C HIS A 134 -16.54 4.00 18.60
N LEU A 135 -15.86 4.22 17.47
CA LEU A 135 -14.39 4.22 17.41
C LEU A 135 -13.77 5.41 18.15
N LEU A 136 -14.54 6.48 18.34
CA LEU A 136 -14.17 7.65 19.15
C LEU A 136 -14.46 7.45 20.65
N GLY A 137 -14.94 6.27 21.05
CA GLY A 137 -15.01 5.83 22.44
C GLY A 137 -13.77 5.03 22.81
N ASP A 138 -13.88 3.70 22.79
CA ASP A 138 -12.89 2.76 23.35
C ASP A 138 -11.52 2.80 22.64
N LEU A 139 -11.49 3.23 21.37
CA LEU A 139 -10.28 3.29 20.55
C LEU A 139 -9.93 4.72 20.10
N ALA A 140 -10.38 5.74 20.83
CA ALA A 140 -10.27 7.14 20.38
C ALA A 140 -8.82 7.56 20.06
N GLU A 141 -7.88 7.27 20.97
CA GLU A 141 -6.47 7.62 20.79
C GLU A 141 -5.84 6.84 19.62
N GLU A 142 -6.07 5.52 19.56
CA GLU A 142 -5.54 4.67 18.50
C GLU A 142 -6.07 5.08 17.13
N THR A 143 -7.37 5.40 17.05
CA THR A 143 -8.04 5.88 15.85
C THR A 143 -7.44 7.21 15.40
N LEU A 144 -7.32 8.19 16.28
CA LEU A 144 -6.73 9.50 15.97
C LEU A 144 -5.28 9.36 15.50
N CYS A 145 -4.45 8.61 16.23
CA CYS A 145 -3.06 8.38 15.85
C CYS A 145 -2.94 7.68 14.50
N THR A 146 -3.79 6.68 14.23
CA THR A 146 -3.77 5.92 12.97
C THR A 146 -4.22 6.79 11.80
N MET A 147 -5.25 7.62 11.97
CA MET A 147 -5.69 8.59 10.96
C MET A 147 -4.63 9.66 10.67
N ILE A 148 -3.98 10.21 11.70
CA ILE A 148 -2.88 11.19 11.50
C ILE A 148 -1.73 10.55 10.72
N ARG A 149 -1.34 9.32 11.06
CA ARG A 149 -0.30 8.60 10.32
C ARG A 149 -0.73 8.33 8.88
N PHE A 150 -1.97 7.90 8.64
CA PHE A 150 -2.49 7.70 7.30
C PHE A 150 -2.42 8.99 6.47
N MET A 151 -2.88 10.13 7.01
CA MET A 151 -2.81 11.41 6.32
C MET A 151 -1.38 11.82 5.99
N ASN A 152 -0.44 11.61 6.91
CA ASN A 152 0.97 11.92 6.69
C ASN A 152 1.59 11.03 5.60
N VAL A 153 1.30 9.73 5.62
CA VAL A 153 1.73 8.78 4.58
C VAL A 153 1.13 9.17 3.22
N GLN A 154 -0.17 9.47 3.17
CA GLN A 154 -0.85 9.91 1.95
C GLN A 154 -0.23 11.18 1.37
N HIS A 155 0.11 12.16 2.21
CA HIS A 155 0.79 13.38 1.77
C HIS A 155 2.15 13.09 1.13
N HIS A 156 2.98 12.25 1.76
CA HIS A 156 4.26 11.85 1.21
C HIS A 156 4.10 11.06 -0.10
N TYR A 157 3.13 10.15 -0.17
CA TYR A 157 2.83 9.39 -1.37
C TYR A 157 2.44 10.30 -2.54
N GLN A 158 1.63 11.33 -2.31
CA GLN A 158 1.31 12.34 -3.34
C GLN A 158 2.54 13.09 -3.85
N ILE A 159 3.48 13.43 -2.97
CA ILE A 159 4.75 14.07 -3.36
C ILE A 159 5.57 13.13 -4.25
N LEU A 160 5.63 11.85 -3.91
CA LEU A 160 6.34 10.83 -4.69
C LEU A 160 5.72 10.68 -6.09
N GLN A 161 4.40 10.50 -6.17
CA GLN A 161 3.68 10.44 -7.44
C GLN A 161 3.93 11.68 -8.32
N HIS A 162 3.91 12.87 -7.72
CA HIS A 162 4.18 14.11 -8.45
C HIS A 162 5.61 14.17 -9.00
N ARG A 163 6.61 13.72 -8.23
CA ARG A 163 8.00 13.64 -8.70
C ARG A 163 8.15 12.66 -9.86
N SER A 164 7.52 11.49 -9.74
CA SER A 164 7.51 10.45 -10.76
C SER A 164 6.86 10.94 -12.06
N MET A 165 5.74 11.67 -11.96
CA MET A 165 5.08 12.33 -13.10
C MET A 165 5.98 13.35 -13.81
N ASN A 166 6.70 14.17 -13.04
CA ASN A 166 7.61 15.17 -13.60
C ASN A 166 8.79 14.53 -14.34
N GLN A 167 9.34 13.45 -13.81
CA GLN A 167 10.41 12.69 -14.47
C GLN A 167 9.93 12.11 -15.80
N LEU A 168 8.74 11.50 -15.83
CA LEU A 168 8.16 10.97 -17.07
C LEU A 168 7.90 12.05 -18.10
N THR A 169 7.41 13.22 -17.66
CA THR A 169 7.20 14.37 -18.55
C THR A 169 8.53 14.82 -19.16
N SER A 170 9.61 14.85 -18.36
CA SER A 170 10.94 15.20 -18.86
C SER A 170 11.48 14.17 -19.85
N ILE A 171 11.27 12.87 -19.60
CA ILE A 171 11.68 11.78 -20.51
C ILE A 171 10.93 11.93 -21.84
N ALA A 172 9.61 12.08 -21.80
CA ALA A 172 8.78 12.26 -23.00
C ALA A 172 9.20 13.48 -23.83
N GLN A 173 9.47 14.62 -23.18
CA GLN A 173 9.98 15.82 -23.86
C GLN A 173 11.34 15.60 -24.52
N SER A 174 12.23 14.84 -23.88
CA SER A 174 13.55 14.53 -24.44
C SER A 174 13.44 13.63 -25.68
N HIS A 175 12.57 12.63 -25.65
CA HIS A 175 12.31 11.78 -26.80
C HIS A 175 11.71 12.57 -27.96
N HIS A 176 10.74 13.46 -27.70
CA HIS A 176 10.15 14.29 -28.76
C HIS A 176 11.21 15.17 -29.45
N ARG A 177 12.07 15.85 -28.67
CA ARG A 177 13.16 16.69 -29.23
C ARG A 177 14.16 15.90 -30.08
N ASN A 178 14.43 14.65 -29.72
CA ASN A 178 15.35 13.79 -30.45
C ASN A 178 14.75 13.21 -31.74
N VAL A 179 13.42 13.18 -31.88
CA VAL A 179 12.72 12.74 -33.10
C VAL A 179 12.58 13.88 -34.12
N ASP A 180 12.62 15.13 -33.66
CA ASP A 180 12.55 16.34 -34.51
C ASP A 180 13.92 16.79 -35.07
N GLN A 181 15.00 16.04 -34.83
CA GLN A 181 16.35 16.24 -35.39
C GLN A 181 16.68 15.17 -36.43
#